data_AF-A0AAV7RCG8-F1
#
_entry.id   AF-A0AAV7RCG8-F1
#
_cell.length_a   1.000
_cell.length_b   1.000
_cell.length_c   1.000
_cell.angle_alpha   90.00
_cell.angle_beta   90.00
_cell.angle_gamma   90.00
#
_symmetry.space_group_name_H-M   'P 1'
#
loop_
_entity.id
_entity.type
_entity.pdbx_description
1 polymer ?
#
loop_
_entity_poly.entity_id
_entity_poly.type
_entity_poly.pdbx_seq_one_letter_code
_entity_poly.pdbx_strand_id
1 'polypeptide(L)'
;SPSDHSSGASSPLFDSGLHLNGNTSNTAPSSPSSSTTNQSKYEKRWLDTLSLPLSMARISRFKTGSDKLRPNSLEILALHGVSSGILQFYTAHETAEWLRALSTNISNLTLE
;
A
#
# COMPACT_ATOMS: atom_id res chain seq x y z
N SER A 1 45.50 22.69 37.79
CA SER A 1 45.23 23.35 36.50
C SER A 1 45.11 22.29 35.41
N PRO A 2 44.16 22.46 34.46
CA PRO A 2 43.40 21.43 33.74
C PRO A 2 44.04 21.03 32.39
N SER A 3 43.96 19.78 31.90
CA SER A 3 42.89 19.04 31.17
C SER A 3 42.94 19.15 29.63
N ASP A 4 43.01 17.98 28.99
CA ASP A 4 42.45 17.53 27.71
C ASP A 4 42.68 18.34 26.42
N HIS A 5 43.47 17.77 25.50
CA HIS A 5 43.45 18.15 24.08
C HIS A 5 42.83 17.02 23.25
N SER A 6 41.50 17.13 23.17
CA SER A 6 40.61 16.44 22.24
C SER A 6 41.06 16.63 20.79
N SER A 7 41.29 15.52 20.07
CA SER A 7 41.39 15.54 18.61
C SER A 7 39.98 15.65 18.01
N GLY A 8 39.47 16.88 17.98
CA GLY A 8 38.24 17.22 17.27
C GLY A 8 38.53 17.22 15.77
N ALA A 9 38.12 16.16 15.07
CA ALA A 9 38.03 16.16 13.62
C ALA A 9 37.10 17.31 13.19
N SER A 10 37.63 18.28 12.46
CA SER A 10 36.83 19.37 11.88
C SER A 10 35.90 18.80 10.81
N SER A 11 34.59 18.88 11.02
CA SER A 11 33.59 18.63 9.97
C SER A 11 33.65 19.75 8.93
N PRO A 12 33.60 19.44 7.62
CA PRO A 12 33.56 20.48 6.59
C PRO A 12 32.27 21.29 6.69
N LEU A 13 32.44 22.60 6.50
CA LEU A 13 31.44 23.65 6.53
C LEU A 13 30.43 23.43 5.39
N PHE A 14 29.21 22.98 5.70
CA PHE A 14 28.11 23.03 4.74
C PHE A 14 27.74 24.50 4.54
N ASP A 15 28.09 25.03 3.37
CA ASP A 15 27.71 26.38 2.94
C ASP A 15 26.18 26.43 2.84
N SER A 16 25.56 27.12 3.80
CA SER A 16 24.11 27.29 3.88
C SER A 16 23.68 28.30 2.83
N GLY A 17 23.65 27.88 1.57
CA GLY A 17 23.11 28.66 0.45
C GLY A 17 21.62 28.44 0.28
N LEU A 18 20.78 28.98 1.18
CA LEU A 18 19.34 29.11 0.93
C LEU A 18 18.99 30.58 0.75
N HIS A 19 19.09 31.02 -0.51
CA HIS A 19 18.72 32.37 -0.94
C HIS A 19 17.20 32.51 -0.90
N LEU A 20 16.67 33.35 0.01
CA LEU A 20 15.26 33.68 0.07
C LEU A 20 14.87 34.52 -1.15
N ASN A 21 14.25 33.91 -2.16
CA ASN A 21 13.58 34.65 -3.22
C ASN A 21 12.09 34.75 -2.94
N GLY A 22 11.66 35.97 -2.59
CA GLY A 22 10.27 36.33 -2.41
C GLY A 22 9.45 36.28 -3.71
N ASN A 23 8.21 35.82 -3.58
CA ASN A 23 7.06 36.04 -4.44
C ASN A 23 7.21 35.75 -5.95
N THR A 24 6.67 34.62 -6.40
CA THR A 24 6.02 34.53 -7.72
C THR A 24 4.95 33.44 -7.73
N SER A 25 3.73 33.87 -8.04
CA SER A 25 2.59 33.03 -8.39
C SER A 25 2.97 32.06 -9.52
N ASN A 26 3.04 30.76 -9.23
CA ASN A 26 3.39 29.72 -10.20
C ASN A 26 2.12 29.08 -10.77
N THR A 27 1.50 29.72 -11.75
CA THR A 27 0.74 28.99 -12.78
C THR A 27 1.61 28.94 -14.03
N ALA A 28 2.38 27.86 -14.18
CA ALA A 28 2.90 27.44 -15.48
C ALA A 28 2.64 25.94 -15.61
N PRO A 29 1.93 25.48 -16.66
CA PRO A 29 1.69 24.06 -16.87
C PRO A 29 3.04 23.41 -17.16
N SER A 30 3.49 22.53 -16.25
CA SER A 30 4.69 21.74 -16.50
C SER A 30 4.40 20.79 -17.66
N SER A 31 5.10 20.99 -18.78
CA SER A 31 5.05 20.08 -19.92
C SER A 31 5.54 18.68 -19.51
N PRO A 32 4.94 17.59 -20.01
CA PRO A 32 5.33 16.24 -19.62
C PRO A 32 6.69 15.92 -20.23
N SER A 33 7.75 15.98 -19.41
CA SER A 33 9.08 15.60 -19.85
C SER A 33 9.21 14.08 -19.86
N SER A 34 9.16 13.47 -21.05
CA SER A 34 9.61 12.10 -21.26
C SER A 34 11.09 12.10 -21.65
N SER A 35 11.95 11.52 -20.80
CA SER A 35 12.82 10.36 -21.13
C SER A 35 14.12 10.32 -20.31
N THR A 36 14.43 9.10 -19.88
CA THR A 36 15.76 8.55 -19.56
C THR A 36 16.58 9.20 -18.43
N THR A 37 16.40 8.68 -17.21
CA THR A 37 17.53 8.29 -16.37
C THR A 37 17.12 7.08 -15.55
N ASN A 38 17.98 6.08 -15.57
CA ASN A 38 17.89 4.77 -14.96
C ASN A 38 17.90 4.89 -13.42
N GLN A 39 16.85 5.47 -12.84
CA GLN A 39 16.55 5.21 -11.45
C GLN A 39 15.90 3.84 -11.46
N SER A 40 16.56 2.86 -10.85
CA SER A 40 15.88 1.73 -10.23
C SER A 40 14.97 2.26 -9.12
N LYS A 41 13.98 3.06 -9.52
CA LYS A 41 12.85 3.52 -8.74
C LYS A 41 12.11 2.25 -8.41
N TYR A 42 11.89 2.01 -7.13
CA TYR A 42 11.15 0.85 -6.68
C TYR A 42 9.79 0.80 -7.39
N GLU A 43 9.70 0.00 -8.44
CA GLU A 43 8.43 -0.27 -9.10
C GLU A 43 7.70 -1.29 -8.24
N LYS A 44 6.47 -0.96 -7.86
CA LYS A 44 5.55 -1.91 -7.22
C LYS A 44 5.19 -2.98 -8.24
N ARG A 45 6.05 -3.99 -8.35
CA ARG A 45 5.77 -5.21 -9.10
C ARG A 45 5.18 -6.23 -8.14
N TRP A 46 4.15 -6.94 -8.59
CA TRP A 46 3.72 -8.16 -7.91
C TRP A 46 4.84 -9.19 -8.08
N LEU A 47 5.39 -9.68 -6.96
CA LEU A 47 6.43 -10.71 -6.98
C LEU A 47 5.80 -12.12 -6.95
N ASP A 48 4.62 -12.24 -6.34
CA ASP A 48 3.95 -13.51 -6.09
C ASP A 48 2.48 -13.45 -6.52
N THR A 49 1.95 -14.61 -6.90
CA THR A 49 0.51 -14.82 -7.16
C THR A 49 -0.01 -15.88 -6.21
N LEU A 50 -1.20 -15.64 -5.66
CA LEU A 50 -1.89 -16.58 -4.79
C LEU A 50 -3.14 -17.11 -5.50
N SER A 51 -3.28 -18.43 -5.55
CA SER A 51 -4.50 -19.10 -6.00
C SER A 51 -5.23 -19.70 -4.79
N LEU A 52 -6.53 -19.43 -4.68
CA LEU A 52 -7.36 -19.90 -3.57
C LEU A 52 -8.53 -20.74 -4.10
N PRO A 53 -8.73 -21.96 -3.59
CA PRO A 53 -9.94 -22.72 -3.90
C PRO A 53 -11.13 -22.04 -3.23
N LEU A 54 -12.18 -21.77 -4.02
CA LEU A 54 -13.41 -21.14 -3.53
C LEU A 54 -14.44 -22.14 -3.01
N SER A 55 -14.32 -23.43 -3.33
CA SER A 55 -15.21 -24.45 -2.77
C SER A 55 -15.12 -24.43 -1.24
N MET A 56 -16.27 -24.26 -0.58
CA MET A 56 -16.40 -24.11 0.87
C MET A 56 -15.59 -22.96 1.50
N ALA A 57 -15.12 -22.00 0.70
CA ALA A 57 -14.46 -20.81 1.23
C ALA A 57 -15.45 -19.93 2.01
N ARG A 58 -14.94 -19.12 2.93
CA ARG A 58 -15.71 -18.22 3.78
C ARG A 58 -15.29 -16.79 3.51
N ILE A 59 -16.25 -15.87 3.55
CA ILE A 59 -15.97 -14.44 3.42
C ILE A 59 -16.08 -13.80 4.81
N SER A 60 -15.03 -13.10 5.23
CA SER A 60 -14.99 -12.32 6.46
C SER A 60 -14.92 -10.82 6.15
N ARG A 61 -15.63 -10.02 6.95
CA ARG A 61 -15.59 -8.54 6.89
C ARG A 61 -15.23 -7.92 8.24
N PHE A 62 -14.95 -8.76 9.26
CA PHE A 62 -14.69 -8.31 10.61
C PHE A 62 -13.21 -8.01 10.81
N LYS A 63 -12.92 -7.02 11.65
CA LYS A 63 -11.56 -6.76 12.10
C LYS A 63 -11.19 -7.77 13.19
N THR A 64 -10.16 -8.60 12.97
CA THR A 64 -9.60 -9.46 14.03
C THR A 64 -9.37 -8.66 15.32
N GLY A 65 -9.95 -9.13 16.43
CA GLY A 65 -9.86 -8.49 17.75
C GLY A 65 -10.87 -7.35 18.00
N SER A 66 -11.81 -7.11 17.09
CA SER A 66 -12.90 -6.13 17.27
C SER A 66 -14.17 -6.62 16.59
N ASP A 67 -15.31 -6.52 17.27
CA ASP A 67 -16.63 -6.85 16.68
C ASP A 67 -17.13 -5.78 15.68
N LYS A 68 -16.21 -5.08 15.02
CA LYS A 68 -16.51 -4.02 14.05
C LYS A 68 -16.18 -4.51 12.65
N LEU A 69 -17.06 -4.18 11.71
CA LEU A 69 -16.82 -4.38 10.29
C LEU A 69 -15.73 -3.44 9.79
N ARG A 70 -14.86 -3.92 8.90
CA ARG A 70 -13.89 -3.08 8.21
C ARG A 70 -14.55 -2.53 6.93
N PRO A 71 -14.73 -1.20 6.83
CA PRO A 71 -15.42 -0.61 5.68
C PRO A 71 -14.66 -0.90 4.40
N ASN A 72 -15.43 -1.16 3.34
CA ASN A 72 -14.95 -1.39 1.99
C ASN A 72 -13.87 -2.47 1.89
N SER A 73 -13.97 -3.54 2.69
CA SER A 73 -12.97 -4.59 2.69
C SER A 73 -13.56 -5.96 2.98
N LEU A 74 -12.85 -6.99 2.54
CA LEU A 74 -13.18 -8.38 2.81
C LEU A 74 -11.92 -9.24 2.83
N GLU A 75 -12.04 -10.40 3.44
CA GLU A 75 -11.05 -11.48 3.45
C GLU A 75 -11.74 -12.76 3.01
N ILE A 76 -11.06 -13.55 2.17
CA ILE A 76 -11.53 -14.86 1.73
C ILE A 76 -10.67 -15.91 2.42
N LEU A 77 -11.32 -16.79 3.16
CA LEU A 77 -10.68 -17.88 3.88
C LEU A 77 -11.08 -19.20 3.22
N ALA A 78 -10.13 -19.85 2.54
CA ALA A 78 -10.34 -21.18 1.99
C ALA A 78 -10.57 -22.22 3.09
N LEU A 79 -11.17 -23.36 2.75
CA LEU A 79 -11.47 -24.44 3.70
C LEU A 79 -10.24 -24.89 4.50
N HIS A 80 -9.06 -24.92 3.87
CA HIS A 80 -7.80 -25.33 4.49
C HIS A 80 -7.12 -24.22 5.31
N GLY A 81 -7.79 -23.10 5.54
CA GLY A 81 -7.27 -21.98 6.33
C GLY A 81 -6.35 -21.02 5.57
N VAL A 82 -6.10 -21.26 4.27
CA VAL A 82 -5.36 -20.32 3.43
C VAL A 82 -6.21 -19.06 3.22
N SER A 83 -5.62 -17.89 3.47
CA SER A 83 -6.30 -16.60 3.36
C SER A 83 -5.84 -15.81 2.14
N SER A 84 -6.74 -15.05 1.52
CA SER A 84 -6.39 -14.00 0.55
C SER A 84 -5.63 -12.82 1.16
N GLY A 85 -5.62 -12.71 2.49
CA GLY A 85 -5.39 -11.46 3.18
C GLY A 85 -6.56 -10.49 2.99
N ILE A 86 -6.41 -9.28 3.53
CA ILE A 86 -7.44 -8.25 3.45
C ILE A 86 -7.42 -7.59 2.07
N LEU A 87 -8.51 -7.74 1.33
CA LEU A 87 -8.79 -6.99 0.11
C LEU A 87 -9.51 -5.69 0.47
N GLN A 88 -8.91 -4.56 0.11
CA GLN A 88 -9.47 -3.22 0.32
C GLN A 88 -9.95 -2.65 -1.01
N PHE A 89 -11.18 -2.17 -1.05
CA PHE A 89 -11.80 -1.52 -2.20
C PHE A 89 -11.93 -0.03 -1.95
N TYR A 90 -12.05 0.72 -3.04
CA TYR A 90 -12.18 2.17 -3.00
C TYR A 90 -13.58 2.57 -2.56
N THR A 91 -14.60 1.86 -3.05
CA THR A 91 -16.02 2.17 -2.78
C THR A 91 -16.79 1.03 -2.11
N ALA A 92 -17.87 1.40 -1.42
CA ALA A 92 -18.82 0.43 -0.87
C ALA A 92 -19.54 -0.36 -1.98
N HIS A 93 -19.79 0.27 -3.13
CA HIS A 93 -20.39 -0.37 -4.29
C HIS A 93 -19.52 -1.50 -4.84
N GLU A 94 -18.23 -1.24 -5.09
CA GLU A 94 -17.29 -2.29 -5.51
C GLU A 94 -17.23 -3.43 -4.50
N THR A 95 -17.19 -3.11 -3.21
CA THR A 95 -17.18 -4.14 -2.16
C THR A 95 -18.43 -5.03 -2.22
N ALA A 96 -19.60 -4.43 -2.45
CA ALA A 96 -20.86 -5.18 -2.58
C ALA A 96 -20.88 -6.06 -3.84
N GLU A 97 -20.38 -5.55 -4.97
CA GLU A 97 -20.27 -6.32 -6.21
C GLU A 97 -19.34 -7.52 -6.07
N TRP A 98 -18.15 -7.31 -5.49
CA TRP A 98 -17.21 -8.39 -5.20
C TRP A 98 -17.79 -9.41 -4.22
N LEU A 99 -18.43 -8.95 -3.14
CA LEU A 99 -19.08 -9.83 -2.17
C LEU A 99 -20.15 -10.71 -2.83
N ARG A 100 -20.98 -10.12 -3.71
CA ARG A 100 -22.02 -10.84 -4.45
C ARG A 100 -21.41 -11.89 -5.39
N ALA A 101 -20.46 -11.49 -6.22
CA ALA A 101 -19.83 -12.38 -7.18
C ALA A 101 -19.11 -13.57 -6.49
N LEU A 102 -18.37 -13.30 -5.41
CA LEU A 102 -17.68 -14.33 -4.64
C LEU A 102 -18.68 -15.26 -3.94
N SER A 103 -19.73 -14.73 -3.32
CA SER A 103 -20.74 -15.54 -2.64
C SER A 103 -21.47 -16.48 -3.60
N THR A 104 -21.84 -15.98 -4.79
CA THR A 104 -22.44 -16.80 -5.84
C THR A 104 -21.48 -17.90 -6.29
N ASN A 105 -20.21 -17.58 -6.53
CA ASN A 105 -19.21 -18.55 -6.97
C ASN A 105 -18.99 -19.67 -5.92
N ILE A 106 -18.79 -19.29 -4.65
CA ILE A 106 -18.64 -20.24 -3.53
C ILE A 106 -19.87 -21.14 -3.44
N SER A 107 -21.07 -20.57 -3.54
CA SER A 107 -22.32 -21.33 -3.44
C SER A 107 -22.44 -22.36 -4.57
N ASN A 108 -22.17 -21.94 -5.81
CA ASN A 108 -22.18 -22.84 -6.96
C ASN A 108 -21.15 -23.98 -6.80
N LEU A 109 -19.95 -23.70 -6.32
CA LEU A 109 -18.88 -24.69 -6.12
C LEU A 109 -19.07 -25.58 -4.89
N THR A 110 -20.05 -25.29 -4.03
CA THR A 110 -20.35 -26.10 -2.83
C THR A 110 -21.58 -26.99 -3.04
N LEU A 111 -22.40 -26.68 -4.05
CA LEU A 111 -23.59 -27.45 -4.41
C LEU A 111 -23.32 -28.55 -5.44
N GLU A 112 -22.13 -28.55 -6.06
CA GLU A 112 -21.60 -29.63 -6.91
C GLU A 112 -20.99 -30.75 -6.05
#